data_AF-A0A2E0HS84-F1
#
_entry.id   AF-A0A2E0HS84-F1
#
_cell.length_a   1.000
_cell.length_b   1.000
_cell.length_c   1.000
_cell.angle_alpha   90.00
_cell.angle_beta   90.00
_cell.angle_gamma   90.00
#
_symmetry.space_group_name_H-M   'P 1'
#
loop_
_entity.id
_entity.type
_entity.pdbx_description
1 polymer ?
#
loop_
_entity_poly.entity_id
_entity_poly.type
_entity_poly.pdbx_seq_one_letter_code
_entity_poly.pdbx_strand_id
1 'polypeptide(L)'
;QDNNPASPEINPVIGHVIWTGGFTAPMLNKMYSAPSGEFHSMIRMGDEMIIAGTTQTTIFDSNDLTFEHLTITSSAAIKADCDVVWFFGSISSDSVIKWTNQGYEVIDLQHKLPIEIESYGSSSKIIYMHGINSNGDYKILTFDYSSYGSIESGRGFLNFSFILIFSVIFAVMGWNIIERMKF
;
A
#
# COMPACT_ATOMS: atom_id res chain seq x y z
N GLN A 1 14.19 2.37 -32.90
CA GLN A 1 12.86 1.82 -33.13
C GLN A 1 12.01 3.00 -33.52
N ASP A 2 11.52 2.98 -34.76
CA ASP A 2 11.11 4.15 -35.51
C ASP A 2 9.71 4.64 -35.13
N ASN A 3 9.55 5.96 -35.11
CA ASN A 3 8.36 6.71 -34.75
C ASN A 3 7.26 6.46 -35.81
N ASN A 4 6.37 5.49 -35.58
CA ASN A 4 5.25 5.18 -36.46
C ASN A 4 4.11 6.20 -36.20
N PRO A 5 3.81 7.13 -37.14
CA PRO A 5 2.77 8.13 -36.94
C PRO A 5 1.35 7.53 -36.81
N ALA A 6 1.14 6.26 -37.20
CA ALA A 6 -0.12 5.55 -37.00
C ALA A 6 -0.25 4.87 -35.62
N SER A 7 0.80 4.90 -34.80
CA SER A 7 0.81 4.36 -33.44
C SER A 7 1.71 5.23 -32.56
N PRO A 8 1.26 6.47 -32.24
CA PRO A 8 2.05 7.39 -31.42
C PRO A 8 2.30 6.80 -30.05
N GLU A 9 3.50 7.02 -29.52
CA GLU A 9 3.85 6.67 -28.16
C GLU A 9 3.12 7.64 -27.20
N ILE A 10 2.26 7.10 -26.35
CA ILE A 10 1.50 7.88 -25.36
C ILE A 10 2.31 7.95 -24.09
N ASN A 11 2.76 9.15 -23.74
CA ASN A 11 3.55 9.41 -22.54
C ASN A 11 2.71 10.23 -21.55
N PRO A 12 2.57 9.77 -20.29
CA PRO A 12 1.81 10.50 -19.30
C PRO A 12 2.61 11.73 -18.83
N VAL A 13 1.91 12.86 -18.69
CA VAL A 13 2.54 14.16 -18.39
C VAL A 13 1.89 14.79 -17.18
N ILE A 14 2.71 15.38 -16.31
CA ILE A 14 2.27 16.22 -15.20
C ILE A 14 2.85 17.61 -15.33
N GLY A 15 1.97 18.61 -15.22
CA GLY A 15 2.33 20.02 -15.23
C GLY A 15 2.04 20.67 -13.88
N HIS A 16 3.02 21.36 -13.32
CA HIS A 16 2.85 22.24 -12.18
C HIS A 16 2.49 23.64 -12.68
N VAL A 17 1.28 24.10 -12.35
CA VAL A 17 0.74 25.40 -12.75
C VAL A 17 0.73 26.35 -11.55
N ILE A 18 1.32 27.53 -11.71
CA ILE A 18 1.27 28.60 -10.71
C ILE A 18 0.19 29.60 -11.10
N TRP A 19 -0.67 29.94 -10.14
CA TRP A 19 -1.68 30.98 -10.30
C TRP A 19 -1.88 31.76 -9.01
N THR A 20 -1.70 33.08 -9.08
CA THR A 20 -1.85 34.00 -7.93
C THR A 20 -3.27 34.57 -7.80
N GLY A 21 -4.21 34.12 -8.65
CA GLY A 21 -5.57 34.64 -8.69
C GLY A 21 -5.69 35.99 -9.42
N GLY A 22 -6.93 36.40 -9.70
CA GLY A 22 -7.23 37.68 -10.35
C GLY A 22 -7.19 37.61 -11.88
N PHE A 23 -6.71 38.67 -12.53
CA PHE A 23 -6.69 38.82 -14.00
C PHE A 23 -5.44 38.22 -14.67
N THR A 24 -4.52 37.64 -13.91
CA THR A 24 -3.34 36.97 -14.46
C THR A 24 -3.71 35.56 -14.91
N ALA A 25 -3.30 35.20 -16.12
CA ALA A 25 -3.47 33.84 -16.62
C ALA A 25 -2.60 32.86 -15.81
N PRO A 26 -3.08 31.64 -15.52
CA PRO A 26 -2.24 30.59 -14.94
C PRO A 26 -1.03 30.30 -15.83
N MET A 27 0.14 30.11 -15.23
CA MET A 27 1.39 29.83 -15.94
C MET A 27 1.89 28.44 -15.60
N LEU A 28 2.22 27.65 -16.63
CA LEU A 28 2.94 26.40 -16.45
C LEU A 28 4.37 26.71 -16.00
N ASN A 29 4.74 26.24 -14.81
CA ASN A 29 6.07 26.48 -14.25
C ASN A 29 7.04 25.33 -14.55
N LYS A 30 6.61 24.09 -14.29
CA LYS A 30 7.39 22.88 -14.57
C LYS A 30 6.50 21.80 -15.13
N MET A 31 7.11 20.91 -15.90
CA MET A 31 6.44 19.76 -16.50
C MET A 31 7.36 18.55 -16.42
N TYR A 32 6.77 17.40 -16.13
CA TYR A 32 7.41 16.10 -16.19
C TYR A 32 6.63 15.20 -17.15
N SER A 33 7.35 14.55 -18.07
CA SER A 33 6.80 13.51 -18.94
C SER A 33 7.42 12.18 -18.54
N ALA A 34 6.60 11.23 -18.11
CA ALA A 34 7.08 9.88 -17.86
C ALA A 34 7.36 9.17 -19.20
N PRO A 35 8.25 8.17 -19.20
CA PRO A 35 8.66 7.47 -20.42
C PRO A 35 7.59 6.51 -20.96
N SER A 36 6.66 6.04 -20.12
CA SER A 36 5.59 5.12 -20.49
C SER A 36 4.57 4.98 -19.36
N GLY A 37 3.46 4.30 -19.61
CA GLY A 37 2.46 3.96 -18.60
C GLY A 37 1.40 5.06 -18.43
N GLU A 38 0.73 5.04 -17.29
CA GLU A 38 -0.34 5.98 -16.94
C GLU A 38 -0.24 6.36 -15.47
N PHE A 39 -0.58 7.61 -15.15
CA PHE A 39 -0.78 8.05 -13.77
C PHE A 39 -2.24 7.78 -13.37
N HIS A 40 -2.45 7.01 -12.30
CA HIS A 40 -3.80 6.63 -11.85
C HIS A 40 -4.19 7.28 -10.52
N SER A 41 -3.23 7.73 -9.70
CA SER A 41 -3.51 8.36 -8.41
C SER A 41 -2.59 9.56 -8.15
N MET A 42 -3.15 10.63 -7.57
CA MET A 42 -2.40 11.76 -6.99
C MET A 42 -2.78 11.91 -5.52
N ILE A 43 -1.80 11.80 -4.63
CA ILE A 43 -1.99 11.69 -3.19
C ILE A 43 -1.15 12.76 -2.50
N ARG A 44 -1.78 13.61 -1.70
CA ARG A 44 -1.08 14.65 -0.94
C ARG A 44 -0.53 14.12 0.40
N MET A 45 0.74 14.38 0.65
CA MET A 45 1.53 13.97 1.81
C MET A 45 2.23 15.20 2.40
N GLY A 46 1.48 16.05 3.10
CA GLY A 46 2.00 17.34 3.57
C GLY A 46 2.32 18.27 2.39
N ASP A 47 3.60 18.58 2.23
CA ASP A 47 4.16 19.40 1.15
C ASP A 47 4.59 18.57 -0.07
N GLU A 48 4.58 17.24 0.04
CA GLU A 48 4.84 16.33 -1.07
C GLU A 48 3.53 15.86 -1.71
N MET A 49 3.58 15.57 -2.99
CA MET A 49 2.52 14.91 -3.73
C MET A 49 3.06 13.65 -4.39
N ILE A 50 2.52 12.51 -3.99
CA ILE A 50 2.80 11.22 -4.60
C ILE A 50 1.88 11.04 -5.79
N ILE A 51 2.49 10.91 -6.96
CA ILE A 51 1.83 10.61 -8.21
C ILE A 51 2.15 9.14 -8.54
N ALA A 52 1.21 8.25 -8.29
CA ALA A 52 1.38 6.83 -8.57
C ALA A 52 1.00 6.53 -10.03
N GLY A 53 1.82 5.70 -10.65
CA GLY A 53 1.61 5.24 -12.02
C GLY A 53 1.92 3.76 -12.19
N THR A 54 1.52 3.25 -13.35
CA THR A 54 1.63 1.83 -13.69
C THR A 54 3.07 1.35 -13.88
N THR A 55 3.97 2.24 -14.32
CA THR A 55 5.38 1.92 -14.60
C THR A 55 6.36 2.63 -13.67
N GLN A 56 5.95 3.72 -13.04
CA GLN A 56 6.74 4.45 -12.06
C GLN A 56 5.84 5.29 -11.15
N THR A 57 6.38 5.62 -9.98
CA THR A 57 5.80 6.58 -9.06
C THR A 57 6.68 7.83 -9.03
N THR A 58 6.07 9.00 -9.01
CA THR A 58 6.78 10.28 -8.96
C THR A 58 6.37 11.04 -7.72
N ILE A 59 7.34 11.55 -6.97
CA ILE A 59 7.12 12.45 -5.84
C ILE A 59 7.38 13.87 -6.34
N PHE A 60 6.43 14.76 -6.10
CA PHE A 60 6.57 16.18 -6.35
C PHE A 60 6.63 16.92 -5.02
N ASP A 61 7.75 17.60 -4.73
CA ASP A 61 7.88 18.46 -3.54
C ASP A 61 7.45 19.89 -3.90
N SER A 62 6.45 20.40 -3.17
CA SER A 62 5.90 21.74 -3.40
C SER A 62 6.76 22.88 -2.83
N ASN A 63 7.73 22.59 -1.97
CA ASN A 63 8.66 23.58 -1.40
C ASN A 63 9.76 23.95 -2.40
N ASP A 64 10.37 22.96 -3.06
CA ASP A 64 11.48 23.16 -4.01
C ASP A 64 11.05 23.01 -5.49
N LEU A 65 9.81 22.57 -5.71
CA LEU A 65 9.19 22.35 -7.01
C LEU A 65 9.92 21.28 -7.82
N THR A 66 10.52 20.28 -7.18
CA THR A 66 11.25 19.20 -7.85
C THR A 66 10.41 17.95 -8.03
N PHE A 67 10.84 17.11 -8.97
CA PHE A 67 10.26 15.78 -9.20
C PHE A 67 11.34 14.73 -8.89
N GLU A 68 11.02 13.81 -7.99
CA GLU A 68 11.80 12.59 -7.73
C GLU A 68 11.04 11.39 -8.28
N HIS A 69 11.75 10.41 -8.83
CA HIS A 69 11.15 9.23 -9.45
C HIS A 69 11.54 7.96 -8.70
N LEU A 70 10.54 7.20 -8.30
CA LEU A 70 10.66 5.91 -7.66
C LEU A 70 10.30 4.80 -8.64
N THR A 71 11.03 3.69 -8.57
CA THR A 71 10.76 2.46 -9.35
C THR A 71 9.58 1.65 -8.80
N ILE A 72 8.68 2.29 -8.04
CA ILE A 72 7.48 1.67 -7.49
C ILE A 72 6.41 1.66 -8.58
N THR A 73 5.89 0.48 -8.88
CA THR A 73 4.79 0.26 -9.82
C THR A 73 3.54 -0.21 -9.07
N SER A 74 2.37 0.24 -9.51
CA SER A 74 1.10 -0.15 -8.90
C SER A 74 -0.08 -0.10 -9.88
N SER A 75 -1.12 -0.87 -9.59
CA SER A 75 -2.45 -0.68 -10.17
C SER A 75 -3.28 0.31 -9.33
N ALA A 76 -3.07 0.34 -8.01
CA ALA A 76 -3.74 1.27 -7.12
C ALA A 76 -2.79 1.77 -6.02
N ALA A 77 -2.90 3.06 -5.68
CA ALA A 77 -2.17 3.67 -4.57
C ALA A 77 -3.16 4.38 -3.66
N ILE A 78 -3.07 4.10 -2.37
CA ILE A 78 -4.11 4.46 -1.39
C ILE A 78 -3.44 5.06 -0.16
N LYS A 79 -3.84 6.29 0.19
CA LYS A 79 -3.42 6.92 1.45
C LYS A 79 -4.14 6.26 2.62
N ALA A 80 -3.37 5.75 3.56
CA ALA A 80 -3.83 5.31 4.87
C ALA A 80 -3.61 6.41 5.93
N ASP A 81 -4.06 6.13 7.16
CA ASP A 81 -3.79 7.01 8.29
C ASP A 81 -2.28 7.11 8.58
N CYS A 82 -1.87 8.21 9.23
CA CYS A 82 -0.48 8.50 9.66
C CYS A 82 0.55 8.68 8.52
N ASP A 83 0.16 9.31 7.41
CA ASP A 83 1.06 9.60 6.29
C ASP A 83 1.79 8.34 5.76
N VAL A 84 1.00 7.27 5.61
CA VAL A 84 1.42 6.05 4.93
C VAL A 84 0.66 5.92 3.62
N VAL A 85 1.35 5.54 2.54
CA VAL A 85 0.72 5.18 1.27
C VAL A 85 0.97 3.72 0.97
N TRP A 86 -0.11 3.01 0.65
CA TRP A 86 -0.08 1.61 0.26
C TRP A 86 -0.25 1.50 -1.24
N PHE A 87 0.67 0.81 -1.88
CA PHE A 87 0.65 0.50 -3.30
C PHE A 87 0.29 -0.97 -3.48
N PHE A 88 -0.75 -1.20 -4.29
CA PHE A 88 -1.28 -2.50 -4.62
C PHE A 88 -0.98 -2.81 -6.09
N GLY A 89 -0.48 -4.02 -6.33
CA GLY A 89 -0.31 -4.54 -7.68
C GLY A 89 -1.62 -4.95 -8.33
N SER A 90 -1.52 -5.55 -9.51
CA SER A 90 -2.64 -6.14 -10.23
C SER A 90 -3.14 -7.42 -9.58
N ILE A 91 -4.21 -8.00 -10.15
CA ILE A 91 -4.65 -9.35 -9.81
C ILE A 91 -3.46 -10.33 -9.82
N SER A 92 -3.48 -11.28 -8.88
CA SER A 92 -2.44 -12.28 -8.63
C SER A 92 -1.11 -11.81 -8.05
N SER A 93 -0.95 -10.50 -7.80
CA SER A 93 0.19 -9.97 -7.05
C SER A 93 0.23 -10.56 -5.63
N ASP A 94 1.43 -10.93 -5.18
CA ASP A 94 1.71 -11.59 -3.91
C ASP A 94 2.29 -10.65 -2.86
N SER A 95 2.43 -9.36 -3.17
CA SER A 95 3.01 -8.37 -2.28
C SER A 95 2.33 -7.01 -2.43
N VAL A 96 2.50 -6.17 -1.42
CA VAL A 96 2.10 -4.75 -1.42
C VAL A 96 3.27 -3.91 -0.96
N ILE A 97 3.34 -2.66 -1.41
CA ILE A 97 4.41 -1.76 -0.99
C ILE A 97 3.84 -0.73 -0.02
N LYS A 98 4.45 -0.65 1.16
CA LYS A 98 4.17 0.38 2.15
C LYS A 98 5.21 1.47 2.00
N TRP A 99 4.76 2.69 1.71
CA TRP A 99 5.62 3.85 1.59
C TRP A 99 5.38 4.85 2.73
N THR A 100 6.47 5.44 3.20
CA THR A 100 6.51 6.51 4.19
C THR A 100 7.62 7.50 3.83
N ASN A 101 7.66 8.66 4.49
CA ASN A 101 8.75 9.64 4.30
C ASN A 101 10.15 9.11 4.68
N GLN A 102 10.24 7.96 5.35
CA GLN A 102 11.51 7.31 5.71
C GLN A 102 11.98 6.29 4.66
N GLY A 103 11.15 6.00 3.65
CA GLY A 103 11.39 4.98 2.65
C GLY A 103 10.20 4.05 2.45
N TYR A 104 10.42 2.99 1.68
CA TYR A 104 9.39 2.00 1.37
C TYR A 104 9.81 0.59 1.79
N GLU A 105 8.82 -0.23 2.08
CA GLU A 105 8.94 -1.64 2.46
C GLU A 105 8.02 -2.48 1.58
N VAL A 106 8.55 -3.59 1.06
CA VAL A 106 7.75 -4.60 0.33
C VAL A 106 7.24 -5.62 1.34
N ILE A 107 5.93 -5.86 1.31
CA ILE A 107 5.22 -6.68 2.27
C ILE A 107 4.56 -7.83 1.53
N ASP A 108 4.94 -9.06 1.86
CA ASP A 108 4.32 -10.25 1.30
C ASP A 108 2.90 -10.45 1.84
N LEU A 109 1.98 -10.70 0.92
CA LEU A 109 0.60 -11.06 1.24
C LEU A 109 0.51 -12.56 1.54
N GLN A 110 -0.33 -12.91 2.52
CA GLN A 110 -0.63 -14.32 2.83
C GLN A 110 -1.30 -15.04 1.65
N HIS A 111 -2.05 -14.30 0.85
CA HIS A 111 -2.73 -14.77 -0.35
C HIS A 111 -2.60 -13.74 -1.46
N LYS A 112 -2.48 -14.23 -2.69
CA LYS A 112 -2.44 -13.37 -3.88
C LYS A 112 -3.67 -12.50 -3.98
N LEU A 113 -3.49 -11.27 -4.48
CA LEU A 113 -4.57 -10.31 -4.73
C LEU A 113 -5.65 -10.94 -5.63
N PRO A 114 -6.90 -11.09 -5.14
CA PRO A 114 -7.95 -11.82 -5.84
C PRO A 114 -8.79 -10.96 -6.80
N ILE A 115 -8.54 -9.65 -6.84
CA ILE A 115 -9.32 -8.68 -7.62
C ILE A 115 -8.38 -7.71 -8.33
N GLU A 116 -8.82 -7.19 -9.47
CA GLU A 116 -8.30 -5.94 -10.03
C GLU A 116 -9.04 -4.77 -9.38
N ILE A 117 -8.31 -3.82 -8.82
CA ILE A 117 -8.88 -2.73 -8.00
C ILE A 117 -9.35 -1.61 -8.93
N GLU A 118 -10.64 -1.27 -8.88
CA GLU A 118 -11.23 -0.19 -9.70
C GLU A 118 -11.55 1.05 -8.86
N SER A 119 -11.98 0.83 -7.61
CA SER A 119 -12.31 1.90 -6.68
C SER A 119 -11.90 1.51 -5.27
N TYR A 120 -11.57 2.49 -4.45
CA TYR A 120 -11.08 2.24 -3.12
C TYR A 120 -11.42 3.38 -2.16
N GLY A 121 -11.37 3.05 -0.87
CA GLY A 121 -11.46 4.00 0.22
C GLY A 121 -10.64 3.52 1.41
N SER A 122 -10.27 4.45 2.28
CA SER A 122 -9.60 4.14 3.54
C SER A 122 -10.41 4.71 4.69
N SER A 123 -10.52 3.94 5.78
CA SER A 123 -11.07 4.44 7.03
C SER A 123 -10.40 3.77 8.22
N SER A 124 -9.90 4.60 9.14
CA SER A 124 -9.27 4.19 10.40
C SER A 124 -8.03 3.31 10.23
N LYS A 125 -8.21 1.99 10.09
CA LYS A 125 -7.11 1.01 9.96
C LYS A 125 -7.33 0.02 8.82
N ILE A 126 -8.34 0.31 8.00
CA ILE A 126 -8.85 -0.61 7.01
C ILE A 126 -8.94 0.13 5.68
N ILE A 127 -8.38 -0.49 4.65
CA ILE A 127 -8.55 -0.11 3.26
C ILE A 127 -9.60 -1.03 2.65
N TYR A 128 -10.63 -0.43 2.04
CA TYR A 128 -11.66 -1.12 1.28
C TYR A 128 -11.37 -0.95 -0.20
N MET A 129 -11.35 -2.06 -0.94
CA MET A 129 -11.11 -2.09 -2.36
C MET A 129 -12.27 -2.80 -3.05
N HIS A 130 -12.81 -2.15 -4.07
CA HIS A 130 -13.89 -2.64 -4.91
C HIS A 130 -13.33 -2.90 -6.29
N GLY A 131 -13.69 -4.02 -6.87
CA GLY A 131 -13.17 -4.41 -8.17
C GLY A 131 -13.75 -5.70 -8.69
N ILE A 132 -13.06 -6.28 -9.66
CA ILE A 132 -13.53 -7.44 -10.42
C ILE A 132 -12.52 -8.59 -10.24
N ASN A 133 -13.02 -9.81 -10.06
CA ASN A 133 -12.17 -11.00 -9.99
C ASN A 133 -11.80 -11.53 -11.39
N SER A 134 -11.00 -12.60 -11.46
CA SER A 134 -10.62 -13.23 -12.74
C SER A 134 -11.78 -13.79 -13.56
N ASN A 135 -12.96 -13.98 -12.95
CA ASN A 135 -14.15 -14.52 -13.59
C ASN A 135 -15.11 -13.40 -14.08
N GLY A 136 -14.79 -12.13 -13.83
CA GLY A 136 -15.67 -11.01 -14.16
C GLY A 136 -16.70 -10.66 -13.08
N ASP A 137 -16.68 -11.31 -11.91
CA ASP A 137 -17.60 -11.00 -10.82
C ASP A 137 -17.08 -9.84 -9.96
N TYR A 138 -18.00 -8.96 -9.55
CA TYR A 138 -17.71 -7.92 -8.58
C TYR A 138 -17.38 -8.51 -7.21
N LYS A 139 -16.27 -8.07 -6.63
CA LYS A 139 -15.82 -8.51 -5.31
C LYS A 139 -15.23 -7.35 -4.52
N ILE A 140 -15.41 -7.42 -3.22
CA ILE A 140 -14.86 -6.46 -2.26
C ILE A 140 -13.71 -7.14 -1.53
N LEU A 141 -12.58 -6.44 -1.43
CA LEU A 141 -11.43 -6.82 -0.62
C LEU A 141 -11.27 -5.81 0.50
N THR A 142 -10.89 -6.29 1.67
CA THR A 142 -10.63 -5.47 2.85
C THR A 142 -9.21 -5.77 3.32
N PHE A 143 -8.41 -4.73 3.49
CA PHE A 143 -7.01 -4.83 3.91
C PHE A 143 -6.83 -4.11 5.25
N ASP A 144 -6.61 -4.89 6.30
CA ASP A 144 -6.34 -4.40 7.65
C ASP A 144 -4.82 -4.31 7.86
N TYR A 145 -4.30 -3.09 7.76
CA TYR A 145 -2.87 -2.81 7.92
C TYR A 145 -2.40 -2.72 9.37
N SER A 146 -3.28 -2.89 10.36
CA SER A 146 -2.90 -2.95 11.77
C SER A 146 -2.31 -4.30 12.20
N SER A 147 -2.56 -5.33 11.38
CA SER A 147 -2.18 -6.72 11.63
C SER A 147 -0.69 -7.01 11.40
N TYR A 148 -0.02 -6.18 10.59
CA TYR A 148 1.33 -6.36 10.04
C TYR A 148 2.45 -6.17 11.10
N GLY A 149 2.37 -6.91 12.19
CA GLY A 149 3.34 -6.85 13.28
C GLY A 149 2.93 -7.67 14.49
N SER A 150 1.67 -8.09 14.60
CA SER A 150 1.23 -8.90 15.74
C SER A 150 1.80 -10.33 15.70
N ILE A 151 2.03 -10.88 14.51
CA ILE A 151 2.60 -12.23 14.32
C ILE A 151 4.13 -12.17 14.37
N GLU A 152 4.74 -11.20 13.69
CA GLU A 152 6.20 -11.07 13.59
C GLU A 152 6.86 -10.54 14.87
N SER A 153 6.13 -9.78 15.72
CA SER A 153 6.63 -9.36 17.03
C SER A 153 6.87 -10.50 18.03
N GLY A 154 6.63 -11.77 17.63
CA GLY A 154 6.81 -12.95 18.46
C GLY A 154 5.81 -13.06 19.61
N ARG A 155 4.92 -12.07 19.79
CA ARG A 155 3.91 -12.03 20.87
C ARG A 155 2.95 -13.22 20.79
N GLY A 156 2.53 -13.61 19.59
CA GLY A 156 1.71 -14.81 19.40
C GLY A 156 2.41 -16.08 19.85
N PHE A 157 3.67 -16.27 19.45
CA PHE A 157 4.51 -17.41 19.86
C PHE A 157 4.78 -17.41 21.37
N LEU A 158 5.03 -16.24 21.97
CA LEU A 158 5.34 -16.10 23.38
C LEU A 158 4.10 -16.35 24.24
N ASN A 159 2.92 -15.87 23.81
CA ASN A 159 1.65 -16.18 24.44
C ASN A 159 1.32 -17.67 24.37
N PHE A 160 1.53 -18.30 23.22
CA PHE A 160 1.32 -19.75 23.07
C PHE A 160 2.28 -20.56 23.96
N SER A 161 3.57 -20.19 23.96
CA SER A 161 4.58 -20.84 24.82
C SER A 161 4.25 -20.70 26.30
N PHE A 162 3.77 -19.51 26.72
CA PHE A 162 3.33 -19.27 28.09
C PHE A 162 2.17 -20.20 28.48
N ILE A 163 1.13 -20.29 27.64
CA ILE A 163 -0.03 -21.17 27.88
C ILE A 163 0.40 -22.64 27.95
N LEU A 164 1.30 -23.07 27.05
CA LEU A 164 1.77 -24.45 26.98
C LEU A 164 2.56 -24.85 28.23
N ILE A 165 3.52 -24.01 28.65
CA ILE A 165 4.35 -24.27 29.85
C ILE A 165 3.47 -24.30 31.10
N PHE A 166 2.57 -23.32 31.28
CA PHE A 166 1.69 -23.29 32.44
C PHE A 166 0.70 -24.46 32.46
N SER A 167 0.21 -24.90 31.30
CA SER A 167 -0.68 -26.07 31.21
C SER A 167 0.03 -27.35 31.68
N VAL A 168 1.30 -27.53 31.30
CA VAL A 168 2.12 -28.66 31.76
C VAL A 168 2.34 -28.59 33.28
N ILE A 169 2.67 -27.41 33.82
CA ILE A 169 2.85 -27.22 35.26
C ILE A 169 1.55 -27.55 36.01
N PHE A 170 0.40 -27.03 35.55
CA PHE A 170 -0.89 -27.33 36.16
C PHE A 170 -1.25 -28.81 36.09
N ALA A 171 -0.96 -29.49 34.98
CA ALA A 171 -1.18 -30.93 34.86
C ALA A 171 -0.34 -31.72 35.87
N VAL A 172 0.94 -31.38 36.03
CA VAL A 172 1.85 -32.04 36.99
C VAL A 172 1.44 -31.76 38.44
N MET A 173 1.05 -30.52 38.75
CA MET A 173 0.57 -30.17 40.09
C MET A 173 -0.76 -30.87 40.41
N GLY A 174 -1.68 -30.91 39.46
CA GLY A 174 -2.94 -31.63 39.59
C GLY A 174 -2.74 -33.12 39.81
N TRP A 175 -1.81 -33.73 39.07
CA TRP A 175 -1.44 -35.14 39.24
C TRP A 175 -0.89 -35.42 40.64
N ASN A 176 0.05 -34.59 41.12
CA ASN A 176 0.63 -34.73 42.46
C ASN A 176 -0.42 -34.60 43.58
N ILE A 177 -1.39 -33.69 43.44
CA ILE A 177 -2.47 -33.55 44.43
C ILE A 177 -3.35 -34.80 44.46
N ILE A 178 -3.71 -35.34 43.29
CA ILE A 178 -4.53 -36.56 43.20
C ILE A 178 -3.80 -37.77 43.80
N GLU A 179 -2.50 -37.92 43.53
CA GLU A 179 -1.69 -38.98 44.15
C GLU A 179 -1.65 -38.83 45.68
N ARG A 180 -1.49 -37.60 46.18
CA ARG A 180 -1.45 -37.32 47.62
C ARG A 180 -2.80 -37.50 48.31
N MET A 181 -3.91 -37.37 47.60
CA MET A 181 -5.26 -37.62 48.13
C MET A 181 -5.68 -39.10 48.08
N LYS A 182 -4.98 -39.93 47.31
CA LYS A 182 -5.20 -41.38 47.25
C LYS A 182 -4.46 -42.15 48.35
N PHE A 183 -3.55 -41.48 49.07
CA PHE A 183 -3.00 -41.89 50.37
C PHE A 183 -3.75 -41.20 51.51
#